data_AF-A0A834CC54-F1
#
_entry.id   AF-A0A834CC54-F1
#
_cell.length_a   1.000
_cell.length_b   1.000
_cell.length_c   1.000
_cell.angle_alpha   90.00
_cell.angle_beta   90.00
_cell.angle_gamma   90.00
#
_symmetry.space_group_name_H-M   'P 1'
#
loop_
_entity.id
_entity.type
_entity.pdbx_description
1 polymer ?
#
loop_
_entity_poly.entity_id
_entity_poly.type
_entity_poly.pdbx_seq_one_letter_code
_entity_poly.pdbx_strand_id
1 'polypeptide(L)'
;MSDNILEDLFIKRSQQKKKTSPLNYKERLFVLTAEKLAYYDYDADKGKRKGLRGSVDVEKIKCVETVEAEPNAPPERKFAFQVVYDEGPLYIFAKTEASRSKWITKLKELVHSNKDLMQKYHPCFWADGEWLCCQQEVKQAMGCKILDKKNGYATRSKSTRKPLPPTPSEEKPSRPLPPQPEPAAPSASMTVIAEYDYIPMTSQDLELRKNEEYTILEKSDPNWWRARDKYGKEGYIPSNYVAETETGLERFHWYCKNMNRSQAEQLLKSENKDGGFLVRDSSKAGKYTVSLFAKSGAETGGSCRHYNICTTPQGQVYLSEKHNFDTIPELINYHQHNAAGMVSRLKHIVSNRARPPSTAGLGYGVWEIDPHYLTFIKELGTGQFGVVKYGKWQGQHDVAIKMIKEGSMSEDDFIEEAKIMMKLRHENLVQLYGVCTKQRPIYIVTEFLANGCLLTYLKEGLIQHPTADQLLEMCKDVSEGMAYLESKQYIHRDLAARNCLVDANGTVKVTDFGLSRYVLDDEYTSSVGSKFPVRWSPPEGPSLQQIQQQVRHLGLWGTDVGGVHFGQTSIRTLEQHRNCGPGFTRLSSLPPPTGQ
;
A
#
# COMPACT_ATOMS: atom_id res chain seq x y z
N MET A 1 -34.96 10.26 -34.61
CA MET A 1 -33.53 10.14 -34.97
C MET A 1 -32.81 11.16 -34.11
N SER A 2 -31.92 10.74 -33.23
CA SER A 2 -31.16 11.69 -32.39
C SER A 2 -30.13 12.39 -33.28
N ASP A 3 -30.33 13.69 -33.52
CA ASP A 3 -29.45 14.54 -34.33
C ASP A 3 -28.14 14.81 -33.57
N ASN A 4 -27.19 13.88 -33.71
CA ASN A 4 -25.83 14.07 -33.24
C ASN A 4 -25.16 15.15 -34.10
N ILE A 5 -24.73 16.25 -33.47
CA ILE A 5 -24.05 17.37 -34.15
C ILE A 5 -22.59 17.02 -34.40
N LEU A 6 -21.90 16.50 -33.38
CA LEU A 6 -20.53 16.01 -33.46
C LEU A 6 -20.36 14.72 -32.67
N GLU A 7 -19.49 13.84 -33.16
CA GLU A 7 -19.09 12.62 -32.48
C GLU A 7 -17.60 12.38 -32.75
N ASP A 8 -16.81 12.21 -31.69
CA ASP A 8 -15.36 11.97 -31.78
C ASP A 8 -14.85 11.21 -30.54
N LEU A 9 -13.74 10.50 -30.71
CA LEU A 9 -13.00 9.86 -29.62
C LEU A 9 -11.97 10.81 -29.02
N PHE A 10 -12.11 11.10 -27.73
CA PHE A 10 -11.19 11.97 -27.00
C PHE A 10 -10.72 11.34 -25.70
N ILE A 11 -9.55 11.78 -25.25
CA ILE A 11 -9.09 11.47 -23.90
C ILE A 11 -9.73 12.48 -22.94
N LYS A 12 -10.35 11.98 -21.89
CA LYS A 12 -10.95 12.77 -20.81
C LYS A 12 -10.06 12.72 -19.58
N ARG A 13 -9.71 13.88 -19.00
CA ARG A 13 -9.09 13.95 -17.67
C ARG A 13 -10.13 13.68 -16.59
N SER A 14 -9.74 13.02 -15.50
CA SER A 14 -10.57 12.95 -14.31
C SER A 14 -10.80 14.37 -13.79
N GLN A 15 -12.04 14.68 -13.40
CA GLN A 15 -12.38 16.00 -12.89
C GLN A 15 -11.92 16.19 -11.45
N GLN A 16 -11.41 15.15 -10.78
CA GLN A 16 -11.07 15.16 -9.35
C GLN A 16 -12.15 15.85 -8.50
N LYS A 17 -13.36 15.26 -8.45
CA LYS A 17 -14.48 15.79 -7.66
C LYS A 17 -14.15 15.83 -6.15
N LYS A 18 -13.18 15.03 -5.70
CA LYS A 18 -12.61 15.05 -4.34
C LYS A 18 -11.09 15.29 -4.44
N LYS A 19 -10.48 15.98 -3.46
CA LYS A 19 -9.01 16.21 -3.41
C LYS A 19 -8.19 14.92 -3.51
N THR A 20 -8.75 13.79 -3.06
CA THR A 20 -8.10 12.47 -3.05
C THR A 20 -8.37 11.63 -4.30
N SER A 21 -9.13 12.15 -5.27
CA SER A 21 -9.39 11.43 -6.52
C SER A 21 -8.13 11.40 -7.39
N PRO A 22 -7.66 10.22 -7.83
CA PRO A 22 -6.47 10.13 -8.66
C PRO A 22 -6.68 10.86 -9.99
N LEU A 23 -5.60 11.44 -10.48
CA LEU A 23 -5.58 12.03 -11.82
C LEU A 23 -5.52 10.89 -12.84
N ASN A 24 -6.60 10.71 -13.60
CA ASN A 24 -6.71 9.65 -14.60
C ASN A 24 -7.06 10.24 -15.97
N TYR A 25 -6.62 9.61 -17.04
CA TYR A 25 -6.88 9.96 -18.43
C TYR A 25 -7.48 8.74 -19.13
N LYS A 26 -8.72 8.83 -19.58
CA LYS A 26 -9.39 7.70 -20.27
C LYS A 26 -9.96 8.14 -21.61
N GLU A 27 -9.78 7.32 -22.64
CA GLU A 27 -10.44 7.55 -23.94
C GLU A 27 -11.94 7.29 -23.83
N ARG A 28 -12.74 8.20 -24.38
CA ARG A 28 -14.20 8.19 -24.32
C ARG A 28 -14.77 8.68 -25.65
N LEU A 29 -15.90 8.10 -26.05
CA LEU A 29 -16.66 8.60 -27.19
C LEU A 29 -17.51 9.77 -26.72
N PHE A 30 -17.21 10.97 -27.23
CA PHE A 30 -17.99 12.17 -26.96
C PHE A 30 -19.02 12.37 -28.07
N VAL A 31 -20.25 12.67 -27.66
CA VAL A 31 -21.38 12.94 -28.55
C VAL A 31 -21.98 14.28 -28.13
N LEU A 32 -21.99 15.23 -29.05
CA LEU A 32 -22.60 16.54 -28.86
C LEU A 32 -23.95 16.58 -29.58
N THR A 33 -25.00 16.91 -28.84
CA THR A 33 -26.33 17.25 -29.39
C THR A 33 -26.66 18.71 -29.10
N ALA A 34 -27.80 19.20 -29.59
CA ALA A 34 -28.26 20.56 -29.30
C ALA A 34 -28.52 20.79 -27.79
N GLU A 35 -28.84 19.73 -27.05
CA GLU A 35 -29.24 19.81 -25.64
C GLU A 35 -28.10 19.46 -24.68
N LYS A 36 -27.19 18.53 -25.05
CA LYS A 36 -26.16 18.02 -24.13
C LYS A 36 -24.89 17.57 -24.84
N LEU A 37 -23.80 17.65 -24.08
CA LEU A 37 -22.52 17.00 -24.35
C LEU A 37 -22.43 15.72 -23.51
N ALA A 38 -22.60 14.56 -24.13
CA ALA A 38 -22.54 13.25 -23.46
C ALA A 38 -21.23 12.52 -23.79
N TYR A 39 -20.75 11.68 -22.87
CA TYR A 39 -19.59 10.82 -23.12
C TYR A 39 -19.81 9.40 -22.61
N TYR A 40 -19.32 8.44 -23.41
CA TYR A 40 -19.58 7.01 -23.26
C TYR A 40 -18.28 6.24 -23.18
N ASP A 41 -18.31 5.08 -22.54
CA ASP A 41 -17.28 4.08 -22.76
C ASP A 41 -17.33 3.61 -24.23
N TYR A 42 -16.15 3.41 -24.81
CA TYR A 42 -16.00 2.95 -26.19
C TYR A 42 -15.25 1.63 -26.22
N ASP A 43 -15.75 0.68 -27.01
CA ASP A 43 -15.08 -0.59 -27.28
C ASP A 43 -14.42 -0.50 -28.65
N ALA A 44 -13.09 -0.35 -28.66
CA ALA A 44 -12.32 -0.22 -29.89
C ALA A 44 -12.36 -1.50 -30.74
N ASP A 45 -12.40 -2.68 -30.10
CA ASP A 45 -12.39 -3.97 -30.78
C ASP A 45 -13.72 -4.28 -31.46
N LYS A 46 -14.83 -3.81 -30.89
CA LYS A 46 -16.19 -4.04 -31.42
C LYS A 46 -16.78 -2.84 -32.16
N GLY A 47 -16.09 -1.68 -32.16
CA GLY A 47 -16.55 -0.44 -32.77
C GLY A 47 -17.89 0.07 -32.22
N LYS A 48 -18.22 -0.25 -30.95
CA LYS A 48 -19.55 0.02 -30.37
C LYS A 48 -19.48 0.90 -29.13
N ARG A 49 -20.48 1.80 -29.03
CA ARG A 49 -20.79 2.59 -27.83
C ARG A 49 -21.28 1.67 -26.70
N LYS A 50 -20.66 1.75 -25.53
CA LYS A 50 -21.07 1.05 -24.30
C LYS A 50 -21.94 1.96 -23.42
N GLY A 51 -21.76 1.91 -22.10
CA GLY A 51 -22.52 2.66 -21.11
C GLY A 51 -22.22 4.15 -21.10
N LEU A 52 -23.25 4.96 -20.81
CA LEU A 52 -23.14 6.40 -20.57
C LEU A 52 -22.34 6.63 -19.27
N ARG A 53 -21.28 7.44 -19.34
CA ARG A 53 -20.44 7.77 -18.17
C ARG A 53 -20.74 9.14 -17.58
N GLY A 54 -21.22 10.06 -18.41
CA GLY A 54 -21.70 11.34 -17.93
C GLY A 54 -22.18 12.21 -19.06
N SER A 55 -22.83 13.31 -18.67
CA SER A 55 -23.34 14.31 -19.59
C SER A 55 -23.29 15.69 -18.95
N VAL A 56 -23.13 16.71 -19.79
CA VAL A 56 -23.21 18.12 -19.42
C VAL A 56 -24.30 18.74 -20.29
N ASP A 57 -25.31 19.34 -19.67
CA ASP A 57 -26.35 20.05 -20.41
C ASP A 57 -25.74 21.31 -21.03
N VAL A 58 -26.01 21.56 -22.31
CA VAL A 58 -25.42 22.67 -23.07
C VAL A 58 -25.75 24.02 -22.42
N GLU A 59 -26.95 24.17 -21.86
CA GLU A 59 -27.41 25.37 -21.14
C GLU A 59 -26.60 25.67 -19.88
N LYS A 60 -25.99 24.65 -19.24
CA LYS A 60 -25.20 24.80 -18.00
C LYS A 60 -23.73 25.10 -18.27
N ILE A 61 -23.29 25.06 -19.53
CA ILE A 61 -21.90 25.35 -19.88
C ILE A 61 -21.67 26.86 -19.76
N LYS A 62 -20.66 27.22 -18.97
CA LYS A 62 -20.30 28.61 -18.64
C LYS A 62 -19.07 29.10 -19.41
N CYS A 63 -18.21 28.19 -19.89
CA CYS A 63 -17.03 28.52 -20.69
C CYS A 63 -16.55 27.32 -21.49
N VAL A 64 -16.06 27.58 -22.71
CA VAL A 64 -15.34 26.59 -23.53
C VAL A 64 -14.11 27.27 -24.10
N GLU A 65 -12.91 26.83 -23.72
CA GLU A 65 -11.65 27.43 -24.20
C GLU A 65 -10.52 26.40 -24.31
N THR A 66 -9.46 26.77 -25.03
CA THR A 66 -8.21 26.01 -25.06
C THR A 66 -7.53 26.03 -23.70
N VAL A 67 -6.80 24.95 -23.38
CA VAL A 67 -5.96 24.86 -22.18
C VAL A 67 -4.51 24.84 -22.61
N GLU A 68 -3.65 25.56 -21.89
CA GLU A 68 -2.21 25.58 -22.11
C GLU A 68 -1.62 24.19 -21.87
N ALA A 69 -0.76 23.75 -22.79
CA ALA A 69 -0.17 22.41 -22.74
C ALA A 69 0.83 22.30 -21.59
N GLU A 70 0.86 21.15 -20.92
CA GLU A 70 1.87 20.87 -19.88
C GLU A 70 3.28 20.78 -20.53
N PRO A 71 4.32 21.32 -19.87
CA PRO A 71 5.69 21.12 -20.32
C PRO A 71 6.01 19.61 -20.31
N ASN A 72 6.40 19.07 -21.47
CA ASN A 72 6.65 17.64 -21.71
C ASN A 72 5.40 16.73 -21.83
N ALA A 73 4.22 17.27 -22.16
CA ALA A 73 3.05 16.45 -22.43
C ALA A 73 3.30 15.44 -23.58
N PRO A 74 2.86 14.16 -23.45
CA PRO A 74 2.94 13.19 -24.53
C PRO A 74 2.12 13.65 -25.75
N PRO A 75 2.45 13.19 -26.97
CA PRO A 75 1.80 13.66 -28.21
C PRO A 75 0.27 13.64 -28.18
N GLU A 76 -0.31 12.61 -27.53
CA GLU A 76 -1.75 12.40 -27.36
C GLU A 76 -2.44 13.42 -26.43
N ARG A 77 -1.69 14.21 -25.65
CA ARG A 77 -2.20 15.23 -24.71
C ARG A 77 -1.88 16.66 -25.11
N LYS A 78 -1.38 16.87 -26.33
CA LYS A 78 -0.98 18.20 -26.82
C LYS A 78 -2.18 19.13 -27.03
N PHE A 79 -3.31 18.60 -27.50
CA PHE A 79 -4.44 19.41 -27.94
C PHE A 79 -5.56 19.40 -26.89
N ALA A 80 -5.30 20.04 -25.75
CA ALA A 80 -6.25 20.16 -24.65
C ALA A 80 -7.24 21.32 -24.82
N PHE A 81 -8.48 21.12 -24.38
CA PHE A 81 -9.48 22.15 -24.18
C PHE A 81 -10.35 21.84 -22.96
N GLN A 82 -11.06 22.84 -22.44
CA GLN A 82 -11.91 22.72 -21.27
C GLN A 82 -13.35 23.11 -21.57
N VAL A 83 -14.27 22.43 -20.89
CA VAL A 83 -15.68 22.80 -20.80
C VAL A 83 -15.99 23.03 -19.32
N VAL A 84 -16.26 24.27 -18.93
CA VAL A 84 -16.53 24.64 -17.54
C VAL A 84 -18.03 24.76 -17.32
N TYR A 85 -18.54 24.09 -16.30
CA TYR A 85 -19.93 24.11 -15.86
C TYR A 85 -20.00 24.07 -14.32
N ASP A 86 -21.18 23.88 -13.73
CA ASP A 86 -21.39 23.96 -12.27
C ASP A 86 -20.45 23.07 -11.43
N GLU A 87 -20.10 21.87 -11.90
CA GLU A 87 -19.22 20.95 -11.17
C GLU A 87 -17.71 21.23 -11.37
N GLY A 88 -17.37 22.26 -12.16
CA GLY A 88 -16.00 22.68 -12.46
C GLY A 88 -15.54 22.34 -13.89
N PRO A 89 -14.23 22.42 -14.17
CA PRO A 89 -13.68 22.19 -15.51
C PRO A 89 -13.68 20.71 -15.89
N LEU A 90 -14.24 20.41 -17.06
CA LEU A 90 -14.05 19.16 -17.79
C LEU A 90 -12.94 19.33 -18.82
N TYR A 91 -11.80 18.65 -18.62
CA TYR A 91 -10.68 18.68 -19.56
C TYR A 91 -10.77 17.55 -20.58
N ILE A 92 -10.63 17.91 -21.86
CA ILE A 92 -10.75 17.01 -23.01
C ILE A 92 -9.53 17.21 -23.91
N PHE A 93 -8.95 16.11 -24.40
CA PHE A 93 -7.80 16.14 -25.30
C PHE A 93 -8.18 15.54 -26.65
N ALA A 94 -8.04 16.36 -27.70
CA ALA A 94 -8.27 15.96 -29.07
C ALA A 94 -7.03 15.28 -29.67
N LYS A 95 -7.25 14.38 -30.64
CA LYS A 95 -6.16 13.72 -31.38
C LYS A 95 -5.42 14.67 -32.30
N THR A 96 -6.10 15.71 -32.80
CA THR A 96 -5.55 16.70 -33.74
C THR A 96 -6.03 18.11 -33.39
N GLU A 97 -5.22 19.11 -33.78
CA GLU A 97 -5.60 20.52 -33.63
C GLU A 97 -6.90 20.84 -34.38
N ALA A 98 -7.07 20.30 -35.60
CA ALA A 98 -8.27 20.53 -36.40
C ALA A 98 -9.55 20.03 -35.69
N SER A 99 -9.50 18.85 -35.06
CA SER A 99 -10.62 18.32 -34.28
C SER A 99 -10.88 19.20 -33.05
N ARG A 100 -9.84 19.61 -32.32
CA ARG A 100 -9.96 20.55 -31.19
C ARG A 100 -10.66 21.85 -31.61
N SER A 101 -10.16 22.52 -32.65
CA SER A 101 -10.72 23.79 -33.11
C SER A 101 -12.17 23.62 -33.57
N LYS A 102 -12.49 22.54 -34.29
CA LYS A 102 -13.87 22.24 -34.74
C LYS A 102 -14.83 22.11 -33.55
N TRP A 103 -14.44 21.37 -32.52
CA TRP A 103 -15.27 21.15 -31.34
C TRP A 103 -15.44 22.40 -30.49
N ILE A 104 -14.37 23.18 -30.27
CA ILE A 104 -14.45 24.44 -29.55
C ILE A 104 -15.39 25.41 -30.27
N THR A 105 -15.24 25.58 -31.59
CA THR A 105 -16.10 26.47 -32.38
C THR A 105 -17.55 26.06 -32.27
N LYS A 106 -17.87 24.76 -32.46
CA LYS A 106 -19.25 24.28 -32.40
C LYS A 106 -19.86 24.40 -31.00
N LEU A 107 -19.10 24.10 -29.95
CA LEU A 107 -19.56 24.29 -28.58
C LEU A 107 -19.79 25.77 -28.28
N LYS A 108 -18.88 26.67 -28.68
CA LYS A 108 -19.07 28.14 -28.56
C LYS A 108 -20.32 28.63 -29.28
N GLU A 109 -20.60 28.12 -30.48
CA GLU A 109 -21.83 28.40 -31.25
C GLU A 109 -23.11 27.92 -30.56
N LEU A 110 -23.05 26.90 -29.70
CA LEU A 110 -24.23 26.43 -28.96
C LEU A 110 -24.44 27.19 -27.65
N VAL A 111 -23.35 27.58 -26.99
CA VAL A 111 -23.41 28.21 -25.65
C VAL A 111 -23.43 29.74 -25.69
N HIS A 112 -23.25 30.37 -26.85
CA HIS A 112 -23.18 31.84 -26.97
C HIS A 112 -24.41 32.59 -26.42
N SER A 113 -25.57 31.92 -26.37
CA SER A 113 -26.83 32.48 -25.85
C SER A 113 -27.08 32.15 -24.38
N ASN A 114 -26.18 31.44 -23.70
CA ASN A 114 -26.34 31.07 -22.29
C ASN A 114 -26.24 32.30 -21.39
N LYS A 115 -27.10 32.39 -20.37
CA LYS A 115 -27.19 33.55 -19.46
C LYS A 115 -25.99 33.67 -18.51
N ASP A 116 -25.37 32.54 -18.16
CA ASP A 116 -24.34 32.44 -17.10
C ASP A 116 -22.91 32.26 -17.64
N LEU A 117 -22.60 32.84 -18.80
CA LEU A 117 -21.25 32.79 -19.38
C LEU A 117 -20.22 33.55 -18.53
N MET A 118 -19.08 32.91 -18.26
CA MET A 118 -18.01 33.51 -17.47
C MET A 118 -17.30 34.65 -18.23
N GLN A 119 -16.94 35.71 -17.51
CA GLN A 119 -16.16 36.82 -18.07
C GLN A 119 -14.65 36.55 -18.04
N LYS A 120 -14.21 35.65 -17.16
CA LYS A 120 -12.83 35.24 -17.01
C LYS A 120 -12.74 33.73 -16.86
N TYR A 121 -11.65 33.14 -17.35
CA TYR A 121 -11.36 31.72 -17.25
C TYR A 121 -9.90 31.48 -16.84
N HIS A 122 -9.59 30.26 -16.46
CA HIS A 122 -8.23 29.83 -16.13
C HIS A 122 -7.63 29.10 -17.33
N PRO A 123 -6.50 29.55 -17.91
CA PRO A 123 -5.93 28.93 -19.09
C PRO A 123 -5.15 27.65 -18.79
N CYS A 124 -4.78 27.39 -17.54
CA CYS A 124 -4.03 26.20 -17.13
C CYS A 124 -4.91 25.18 -16.39
N PHE A 125 -4.33 24.01 -16.13
CA PHE A 125 -4.99 22.96 -15.37
C PHE A 125 -5.16 23.33 -13.89
N TRP A 126 -6.26 22.86 -13.31
CA TRP A 126 -6.39 22.66 -11.87
C TRP A 126 -5.66 21.37 -11.49
N ALA A 127 -4.73 21.45 -10.54
CA ALA A 127 -3.94 20.31 -10.04
C ALA A 127 -3.57 20.55 -8.57
N ASP A 128 -3.48 19.48 -7.78
CA ASP A 128 -3.01 19.51 -6.37
C ASP A 128 -3.67 20.53 -5.43
N GLY A 129 -4.90 20.93 -5.76
CA GLY A 129 -5.67 21.89 -4.95
C GLY A 129 -5.46 23.36 -5.33
N GLU A 130 -4.78 23.64 -6.45
CA GLU A 130 -4.55 24.99 -6.95
C GLU A 130 -4.67 25.11 -8.48
N TRP A 131 -4.83 26.34 -8.97
CA TRP A 131 -4.78 26.69 -10.39
C TRP A 131 -3.33 26.99 -10.82
N LEU A 132 -2.77 26.19 -11.73
CA LEU A 132 -1.36 26.34 -12.16
C LEU A 132 -1.05 27.69 -12.84
N CYS A 133 -2.06 28.43 -13.31
CA CYS A 133 -1.88 29.74 -13.93
C CYS A 133 -1.72 30.90 -12.93
N CYS A 134 -2.27 30.77 -11.72
CA CYS A 134 -2.36 31.91 -10.79
C CYS A 134 -2.36 31.52 -9.31
N GLN A 135 -2.11 30.25 -8.99
CA GLN A 135 -2.00 29.70 -7.62
C GLN A 135 -3.24 29.94 -6.75
N GLN A 136 -4.41 30.07 -7.37
CA GLN A 136 -5.65 30.18 -6.62
C GLN A 136 -6.04 28.81 -6.07
N GLU A 137 -6.32 28.71 -4.77
CA GLU A 137 -6.58 27.44 -4.05
C GLU A 137 -8.06 27.02 -4.02
N VAL A 138 -8.92 27.73 -4.77
CA VAL A 138 -10.35 27.41 -4.87
C VAL A 138 -10.71 27.02 -6.31
N LYS A 139 -11.23 25.82 -6.50
CA LYS A 139 -11.52 25.24 -7.82
C LYS A 139 -12.55 26.04 -8.62
N GLN A 140 -13.48 26.69 -7.93
CA GLN A 140 -14.49 27.56 -8.52
C GLN A 140 -14.09 29.05 -8.49
N ALA A 141 -12.84 29.37 -8.19
CA ALA A 141 -12.37 30.74 -8.19
C ALA A 141 -12.50 31.38 -9.58
N MET A 142 -12.71 32.71 -9.58
CA MET A 142 -12.82 33.48 -10.81
C MET A 142 -11.53 33.39 -11.63
N GLY A 143 -11.68 33.14 -12.93
CA GLY A 143 -10.57 33.02 -13.89
C GLY A 143 -9.56 34.17 -13.84
N CYS A 144 -8.29 33.88 -14.13
CA CYS A 144 -7.24 34.89 -14.21
C CYS A 144 -7.11 35.56 -15.59
N LYS A 145 -7.70 34.98 -16.65
CA LYS A 145 -7.64 35.49 -18.03
C LYS A 145 -9.03 35.94 -18.50
N ILE A 146 -9.12 37.09 -19.16
CA ILE A 146 -10.38 37.64 -19.67
C ILE A 146 -10.84 36.82 -20.89
N LEU A 147 -12.13 36.47 -20.93
CA LEU A 147 -12.75 35.87 -22.10
C LEU A 147 -13.03 36.98 -23.12
N ASP A 148 -12.33 36.98 -24.24
CA ASP A 148 -12.55 37.98 -25.28
C ASP A 148 -13.95 37.81 -25.89
N LYS A 149 -14.87 38.71 -25.55
CA LYS A 149 -16.27 38.70 -26.04
C LYS A 149 -16.42 39.04 -27.54
N LYS A 150 -15.37 38.93 -28.34
CA LYS A 150 -15.36 39.41 -29.72
C LYS A 150 -14.81 38.38 -30.69
N ASN A 151 -15.74 37.60 -31.25
CA ASN A 151 -15.70 37.32 -32.68
C ASN A 151 -15.49 38.66 -33.40
N GLY A 152 -14.43 38.72 -34.22
CA GLY A 152 -13.76 39.96 -34.62
C GLY A 152 -14.66 41.08 -35.10
N TYR A 153 -14.62 42.22 -34.39
CA TYR A 153 -14.72 43.57 -34.94
C TYR A 153 -13.99 44.52 -33.98
N ALA A 154 -12.97 45.20 -34.52
CA ALA A 154 -12.18 46.20 -33.83
C ALA A 154 -13.08 47.32 -33.29
N THR A 155 -13.04 47.56 -31.97
CA THR A 155 -13.35 48.89 -31.45
C THR A 155 -12.27 49.26 -30.43
N ARG A 156 -11.53 50.31 -30.78
CA ARG A 156 -10.61 51.02 -29.89
C ARG A 156 -11.39 51.56 -28.69
N SER A 157 -10.88 51.35 -27.49
CA SER A 157 -11.04 52.33 -26.43
C SER A 157 -9.80 52.33 -25.54
N LYS A 158 -9.18 53.50 -25.44
CA LYS A 158 -8.00 53.81 -24.63
C LYS A 158 -8.38 53.80 -23.15
N SER A 159 -7.54 53.24 -22.28
CA SER A 159 -7.32 53.84 -20.97
C SER A 159 -5.92 53.54 -20.44
N THR A 160 -5.21 54.64 -20.28
CA THR A 160 -3.92 54.91 -19.67
C THR A 160 -3.63 54.19 -18.34
N ARG A 161 -2.46 53.54 -18.23
CA ARG A 161 -1.62 53.61 -17.02
C ARG A 161 -0.14 53.72 -17.42
N LYS A 162 0.53 54.70 -16.82
CA LYS A 162 1.93 55.11 -17.07
C LYS A 162 2.92 53.99 -16.69
N PRO A 163 4.08 53.89 -17.36
CA PRO A 163 5.16 52.96 -16.99
C PRO A 163 6.07 53.54 -15.90
N LEU A 164 6.61 52.65 -15.06
CA LEU A 164 7.75 52.93 -14.17
C LEU A 164 9.08 52.80 -14.95
N PRO A 165 10.16 53.48 -14.50
CA PRO A 165 11.34 53.74 -15.33
C PRO A 165 12.31 52.54 -15.43
N PRO A 166 13.14 52.46 -16.48
CA PRO A 166 14.13 51.40 -16.66
C PRO A 166 15.52 51.83 -16.17
N THR A 167 16.37 50.86 -15.80
CA THR A 167 17.85 50.91 -15.87
C THR A 167 18.42 49.56 -15.38
N PRO A 168 19.64 49.16 -15.78
CA PRO A 168 20.20 49.12 -17.13
C PRO A 168 20.71 47.70 -17.50
N SER A 169 20.93 47.50 -18.79
CA SER A 169 21.50 46.31 -19.44
C SER A 169 22.98 46.08 -19.11
N GLU A 170 23.32 44.84 -18.74
CA GLU A 170 24.67 44.30 -18.91
C GLU A 170 24.62 43.07 -19.83
N GLU A 171 25.27 43.19 -20.99
CA GLU A 171 25.62 42.10 -21.88
C GLU A 171 26.84 41.34 -21.34
N LYS A 172 26.82 39.99 -21.39
CA LYS A 172 27.97 39.09 -21.69
C LYS A 172 27.59 37.60 -21.55
N PRO A 173 28.37 36.65 -22.10
CA PRO A 173 28.27 36.12 -23.46
C PRO A 173 27.80 34.64 -23.47
N SER A 174 27.49 34.10 -24.65
CA SER A 174 27.17 32.69 -24.85
C SER A 174 28.28 31.75 -24.36
N ARG A 175 27.96 30.89 -23.38
CA ARG A 175 28.82 29.80 -22.90
C ARG A 175 28.64 28.56 -23.82
N PRO A 176 29.71 27.81 -24.15
CA PRO A 176 29.60 26.61 -24.98
C PRO A 176 28.77 25.52 -24.30
N LEU A 177 28.09 24.70 -25.11
CA LEU A 177 27.39 23.49 -24.67
C LEU A 177 28.35 22.55 -23.91
N PRO A 178 27.90 21.86 -22.85
CA PRO A 178 28.71 20.85 -22.17
C PRO A 178 28.95 19.65 -23.09
N PRO A 179 30.12 18.99 -22.99
CA PRO A 179 30.42 17.79 -23.77
C PRO A 179 29.44 16.65 -23.43
N GLN A 180 29.10 15.84 -24.42
CA GLN A 180 28.34 14.61 -24.25
C GLN A 180 28.99 13.72 -23.18
N PRO A 181 28.22 13.06 -22.30
CA PRO A 181 28.79 12.10 -21.36
C PRO A 181 29.33 10.90 -22.13
N GLU A 182 30.64 10.67 -22.01
CA GLU A 182 31.27 9.39 -22.31
C GLU A 182 30.65 8.27 -21.44
N PRO A 183 30.63 7.02 -21.92
CA PRO A 183 30.08 5.90 -21.16
C PRO A 183 30.78 5.75 -19.82
N ALA A 184 29.99 5.81 -18.74
CA ALA A 184 30.48 5.66 -17.38
C ALA A 184 31.23 4.33 -17.21
N ALA A 185 32.42 4.42 -16.61
CA ALA A 185 33.15 3.26 -16.08
C ALA A 185 32.24 2.47 -15.10
N PRO A 186 32.38 1.14 -15.01
CA PRO A 186 31.50 0.31 -14.18
C PRO A 186 31.63 0.72 -12.71
N SER A 187 30.50 1.19 -12.15
CA SER A 187 30.34 1.41 -10.72
C SER A 187 30.65 0.11 -9.97
N ALA A 188 31.42 0.23 -8.88
CA ALA A 188 31.84 -0.86 -8.02
C ALA A 188 30.75 -1.92 -7.82
N SER A 189 31.01 -3.12 -8.30
CA SER A 189 30.15 -4.28 -8.15
C SER A 189 30.06 -4.67 -6.67
N MET A 190 28.85 -4.70 -6.13
CA MET A 190 28.61 -5.05 -4.73
C MET A 190 28.35 -6.56 -4.61
N THR A 191 28.97 -7.23 -3.63
CA THR A 191 28.75 -8.66 -3.36
C THR A 191 27.68 -8.84 -2.27
N VAL A 192 26.83 -9.85 -2.44
CA VAL A 192 25.78 -10.26 -1.49
C VAL A 192 25.86 -11.77 -1.25
N ILE A 193 25.35 -12.24 -0.11
CA ILE A 193 25.21 -13.67 0.21
C ILE A 193 23.73 -14.04 0.23
N ALA A 194 23.36 -15.16 -0.39
CA ALA A 194 22.01 -15.69 -0.29
C ALA A 194 21.69 -16.23 1.11
N GLU A 195 20.68 -15.67 1.76
CA GLU A 195 20.21 -16.15 3.07
C GLU A 195 19.28 -17.37 2.96
N TYR A 196 18.63 -17.52 1.80
CA TYR A 196 17.64 -18.55 1.52
C TYR A 196 17.86 -19.14 0.13
N ASP A 197 17.44 -20.38 -0.05
CA ASP A 197 17.37 -20.98 -1.39
C ASP A 197 16.22 -20.34 -2.19
N TYR A 198 16.46 -20.03 -3.46
CA TYR A 198 15.46 -19.52 -4.38
C TYR A 198 15.53 -20.31 -5.69
N ILE A 199 14.41 -20.92 -6.04
CA ILE A 199 14.26 -21.65 -7.30
C ILE A 199 13.74 -20.64 -8.35
N PRO A 200 14.43 -20.50 -9.49
CA PRO A 200 14.00 -19.61 -10.57
C PRO A 200 12.56 -19.91 -10.99
N MET A 201 11.71 -18.89 -10.97
CA MET A 201 10.31 -19.04 -11.38
C MET A 201 10.11 -18.66 -12.85
N THR A 202 10.99 -17.81 -13.39
CA THR A 202 11.04 -17.40 -14.79
C THR A 202 12.42 -17.70 -15.40
N SER A 203 12.51 -17.68 -16.72
CA SER A 203 13.79 -17.79 -17.44
C SER A 203 14.71 -16.58 -17.22
N GLN A 204 14.19 -15.47 -16.69
CA GLN A 204 14.93 -14.26 -16.37
C GLN A 204 15.48 -14.28 -14.94
N ASP A 205 15.03 -15.22 -14.11
CA ASP A 205 15.43 -15.33 -12.72
C ASP A 205 16.72 -16.15 -12.57
N LEU A 206 17.51 -15.81 -11.56
CA LEU A 206 18.72 -16.53 -11.19
C LEU A 206 18.47 -17.37 -9.94
N GLU A 207 18.99 -18.60 -9.93
CA GLU A 207 18.87 -19.51 -8.79
C GLU A 207 19.70 -18.96 -7.64
N LEU A 208 19.12 -18.89 -6.44
CA LEU A 208 19.91 -18.65 -5.22
C LEU A 208 20.07 -19.96 -4.47
N ARG A 209 21.31 -20.22 -4.04
CA ARG A 209 21.65 -21.27 -3.11
C ARG A 209 22.12 -20.65 -1.82
N LYS A 210 21.52 -21.08 -0.72
CA LYS A 210 21.80 -20.57 0.61
C LYS A 210 23.30 -20.60 0.92
N ASN A 211 23.80 -19.49 1.43
CA ASN A 211 25.20 -19.19 1.75
C ASN A 211 26.13 -19.05 0.54
N GLU A 212 25.64 -19.02 -0.71
CA GLU A 212 26.47 -18.67 -1.87
C GLU A 212 26.52 -17.15 -2.11
N GLU A 213 27.64 -16.71 -2.69
CA GLU A 213 27.89 -15.31 -3.03
C GLU A 213 27.44 -14.97 -4.45
N TYR A 214 26.84 -13.79 -4.59
CA TYR A 214 26.35 -13.24 -5.84
C TYR A 214 26.84 -11.80 -6.00
N THR A 215 27.16 -11.40 -7.23
CA THR A 215 27.59 -10.04 -7.55
C THR A 215 26.40 -9.24 -8.09
N ILE A 216 26.04 -8.16 -7.42
CA ILE A 216 24.97 -7.25 -7.86
C ILE A 216 25.48 -6.38 -9.01
N LEU A 217 24.78 -6.47 -10.14
CA LEU A 217 25.04 -5.70 -11.35
C LEU A 217 24.16 -4.44 -11.40
N GLU A 218 22.88 -4.55 -11.03
CA GLU A 218 21.93 -3.42 -11.07
C GLU A 218 20.92 -3.49 -9.90
N LYS A 219 20.67 -2.33 -9.26
CA LYS A 219 19.63 -2.12 -8.22
C LYS A 219 18.51 -1.19 -8.72
N SER A 220 18.03 -1.41 -9.95
CA SER A 220 17.00 -0.57 -10.58
C SER A 220 15.62 -0.76 -9.96
N ASP A 221 15.29 -1.97 -9.51
CA ASP A 221 14.10 -2.27 -8.71
C ASP A 221 14.48 -2.46 -7.23
N PRO A 222 13.73 -1.89 -6.27
CA PRO A 222 14.01 -2.07 -4.85
C PRO A 222 13.88 -3.53 -4.36
N ASN A 223 13.17 -4.38 -5.11
CA ASN A 223 12.82 -5.73 -4.69
C ASN A 223 13.45 -6.85 -5.51
N TRP A 224 13.88 -6.55 -6.73
CA TRP A 224 14.51 -7.51 -7.63
C TRP A 224 15.81 -6.92 -8.14
N TRP A 225 16.92 -7.54 -7.77
CA TRP A 225 18.23 -7.07 -8.19
C TRP A 225 18.73 -7.94 -9.32
N ARG A 226 19.38 -7.33 -10.31
CA ARG A 226 20.09 -8.09 -11.32
C ARG A 226 21.42 -8.51 -10.73
N ALA A 227 21.65 -9.81 -10.63
CA ALA A 227 22.85 -10.38 -10.05
C ALA A 227 23.52 -11.37 -11.01
N ARG A 228 24.77 -11.67 -10.70
CA ARG A 228 25.59 -12.67 -11.37
C ARG A 228 26.09 -13.70 -10.36
N ASP A 229 25.95 -14.98 -10.69
CA ASP A 229 26.51 -16.06 -9.89
C ASP A 229 28.03 -16.24 -10.11
N LYS A 230 28.64 -17.14 -9.35
CA LYS A 230 30.06 -17.50 -9.48
C LYS A 230 30.44 -18.17 -10.81
N TYR A 231 29.46 -18.64 -11.58
CA TYR A 231 29.64 -19.26 -12.89
C TYR A 231 29.45 -18.28 -14.05
N GLY A 232 29.14 -17.01 -13.76
CA GLY A 232 28.92 -15.96 -14.75
C GLY A 232 27.50 -15.89 -15.31
N LYS A 233 26.56 -16.69 -14.79
CA LYS A 233 25.15 -16.63 -15.18
C LYS A 233 24.51 -15.40 -14.54
N GLU A 234 23.79 -14.63 -15.34
CA GLU A 234 23.07 -13.44 -14.90
C GLU A 234 21.57 -13.69 -14.83
N GLY A 235 20.90 -13.03 -13.90
CA GLY A 235 19.44 -13.00 -13.82
C GLY A 235 18.96 -12.16 -12.65
N TYR A 236 17.65 -12.12 -12.46
CA TYR A 236 17.03 -11.39 -11.36
C TYR A 236 16.91 -12.27 -10.12
N ILE A 237 17.22 -11.68 -8.97
CA ILE A 237 17.13 -12.31 -7.66
C ILE A 237 16.26 -11.47 -6.72
N PRO A 238 15.48 -12.08 -5.82
CA PRO A 238 14.75 -11.32 -4.81
C PRO A 238 15.73 -10.64 -3.85
N SER A 239 15.64 -9.32 -3.68
CA SER A 239 16.56 -8.56 -2.82
C SER A 239 16.44 -8.95 -1.34
N ASN A 240 15.28 -9.43 -0.92
CA ASN A 240 15.03 -9.93 0.44
C ASN A 240 15.55 -11.35 0.68
N TYR A 241 16.12 -12.02 -0.32
CA TYR A 241 16.73 -13.34 -0.20
C TYR A 241 18.25 -13.25 -0.09
N VAL A 242 18.80 -12.05 -0.19
CA VAL A 242 20.22 -11.79 -0.16
C VAL A 242 20.55 -10.70 0.86
N ALA A 243 21.57 -10.93 1.66
CA ALA A 243 22.13 -9.93 2.55
C ALA A 243 23.40 -9.35 1.90
N GLU A 244 23.66 -8.06 2.13
CA GLU A 244 25.00 -7.50 1.82
C GLU A 244 26.04 -8.38 2.52
N THR A 245 27.24 -8.54 1.96
CA THR A 245 28.34 -9.23 2.68
C THR A 245 28.61 -8.48 3.99
N GLU A 246 27.94 -8.90 5.06
CA GLU A 246 28.02 -8.29 6.37
C GLU A 246 29.43 -8.50 6.91
N THR A 247 30.18 -7.41 7.04
CA THR A 247 31.50 -7.39 7.66
C THR A 247 31.33 -7.48 9.18
N GLY A 248 30.91 -8.64 9.71
CA GLY A 248 30.66 -8.79 11.14
C GLY A 248 30.12 -10.15 11.59
N LEU A 249 29.57 -10.19 12.82
CA LEU A 249 28.93 -11.38 13.38
C LEU A 249 27.56 -11.66 12.79
N GLU A 250 26.96 -10.67 12.13
CA GLU A 250 25.63 -10.75 11.49
C GLU A 250 25.60 -11.84 10.40
N ARG A 251 26.72 -12.17 9.76
CA ARG A 251 26.79 -13.29 8.79
C ARG A 251 26.46 -14.66 9.38
N PHE A 252 26.53 -14.81 10.70
CA PHE A 252 26.32 -16.09 11.36
C PHE A 252 24.87 -16.27 11.80
N HIS A 253 24.22 -17.33 11.32
CA HIS A 253 22.82 -17.67 11.65
C HIS A 253 22.51 -17.75 13.15
N TRP A 254 23.51 -18.02 13.99
CA TRP A 254 23.39 -18.05 15.45
C TRP A 254 23.41 -16.68 16.12
N TYR A 255 23.78 -15.59 15.43
CA TYR A 255 23.87 -14.25 16.00
C TYR A 255 22.58 -13.45 15.76
N CYS A 256 22.01 -12.95 16.85
CA CYS A 256 20.78 -12.17 16.91
C CYS A 256 21.08 -10.83 17.60
N LYS A 257 21.46 -9.82 16.80
CA LYS A 257 21.91 -8.49 17.28
C LYS A 257 20.90 -7.82 18.23
N ASN A 258 19.67 -7.60 17.76
CA ASN A 258 18.63 -6.88 18.49
C ASN A 258 17.78 -7.79 19.41
N MET A 259 18.37 -8.82 20.02
CA MET A 259 17.66 -9.78 20.84
C MET A 259 17.90 -9.51 22.33
N ASN A 260 16.85 -9.28 23.11
CA ASN A 260 16.99 -9.11 24.56
C ASN A 260 16.95 -10.47 25.31
N ARG A 261 17.24 -10.45 26.61
CA ARG A 261 17.28 -11.68 27.42
C ARG A 261 15.94 -12.42 27.44
N SER A 262 14.83 -11.71 27.65
CA SER A 262 13.49 -12.30 27.75
C SER A 262 13.06 -12.95 26.43
N GLN A 263 13.26 -12.23 25.32
CA GLN A 263 12.97 -12.70 23.97
C GLN A 263 13.80 -13.95 23.61
N ALA A 264 15.09 -13.95 23.97
CA ALA A 264 15.95 -15.12 23.77
C ALA A 264 15.46 -16.33 24.57
N GLU A 265 15.03 -16.14 25.82
CA GLU A 265 14.48 -17.22 26.63
C GLU A 265 13.17 -17.77 26.04
N GLN A 266 12.27 -16.92 25.57
CA GLN A 266 11.02 -17.32 24.94
C GLN A 266 11.26 -18.13 23.66
N LEU A 267 12.16 -17.66 22.79
CA LEU A 267 12.50 -18.32 21.53
C LEU A 267 13.19 -19.68 21.75
N LEU A 268 14.07 -19.76 22.75
CA LEU A 268 14.75 -21.01 23.10
C LEU A 268 13.77 -22.03 23.73
N LYS A 269 12.82 -21.55 24.55
CA LYS A 269 11.79 -22.39 25.16
C LYS A 269 10.77 -22.89 24.15
N SER A 270 10.39 -22.07 23.15
CA SER A 270 9.45 -22.48 22.10
C SER A 270 10.02 -23.57 21.21
N GLU A 271 11.30 -23.48 20.84
CA GLU A 271 12.00 -24.53 20.08
C GLU A 271 12.20 -25.83 20.87
N ASN A 272 12.33 -25.74 22.21
CA ASN A 272 12.37 -26.86 23.14
C ASN A 272 13.39 -27.96 22.77
N LYS A 273 14.55 -27.58 22.23
CA LYS A 273 15.65 -28.47 21.81
C LYS A 273 16.81 -28.41 22.79
N ASP A 274 17.19 -29.54 23.37
CA ASP A 274 18.35 -29.60 24.27
C ASP A 274 19.63 -29.19 23.53
N GLY A 275 20.42 -28.28 24.10
CA GLY A 275 21.58 -27.69 23.43
C GLY A 275 21.21 -26.64 22.37
N GLY A 276 19.96 -26.16 22.35
CA GLY A 276 19.52 -25.02 21.55
C GLY A 276 20.21 -23.73 21.98
N PHE A 277 20.80 -22.97 21.06
CA PHE A 277 21.57 -21.78 21.42
C PHE A 277 21.46 -20.64 20.41
N LEU A 278 21.73 -19.43 20.90
CA LEU A 278 21.89 -18.21 20.12
C LEU A 278 22.88 -17.26 20.80
N VAL A 279 23.49 -16.36 20.04
CA VAL A 279 24.36 -15.28 20.53
C VAL A 279 23.67 -13.95 20.29
N ARG A 280 23.71 -13.07 21.28
CA ARG A 280 23.06 -11.75 21.22
C ARG A 280 23.96 -10.68 21.80
N ASP A 281 23.61 -9.42 21.57
CA ASP A 281 24.24 -8.32 22.27
C ASP A 281 23.90 -8.41 23.77
N SER A 282 24.93 -8.14 24.58
CA SER A 282 24.77 -8.01 26.01
C SER A 282 24.11 -6.68 26.34
N SER A 283 23.49 -6.58 27.53
CA SER A 283 22.98 -5.31 28.03
C SER A 283 24.10 -4.27 28.29
N LYS A 284 25.36 -4.71 28.28
CA LYS A 284 26.54 -3.85 28.32
C LYS A 284 27.05 -3.62 26.89
N ALA A 285 27.17 -2.35 26.50
CA ALA A 285 27.65 -1.97 25.17
C ALA A 285 28.99 -2.64 24.84
N GLY A 286 29.09 -3.21 23.64
CA GLY A 286 30.30 -3.87 23.15
C GLY A 286 30.60 -5.25 23.75
N LYS A 287 29.65 -5.86 24.47
CA LYS A 287 29.78 -7.25 24.96
C LYS A 287 28.72 -8.15 24.34
N TYR A 288 29.01 -9.45 24.30
CA TYR A 288 28.12 -10.45 23.72
C TYR A 288 27.72 -11.50 24.76
N THR A 289 26.56 -12.12 24.57
CA THR A 289 26.04 -13.16 25.47
C THR A 289 25.54 -14.36 24.67
N VAL A 290 26.00 -15.56 25.01
CA VAL A 290 25.48 -16.84 24.52
C VAL A 290 24.32 -17.29 25.40
N SER A 291 23.14 -17.48 24.82
CA SER A 291 21.97 -18.02 25.51
C SER A 291 21.78 -19.47 25.09
N LEU A 292 21.69 -20.38 26.05
CA LEU A 292 21.67 -21.85 25.86
C LEU A 292 20.49 -22.46 26.60
N PHE A 293 19.75 -23.34 25.92
CA PHE A 293 18.70 -24.16 26.51
C PHE A 293 19.22 -25.56 26.85
N ALA A 294 18.93 -26.03 28.07
CA ALA A 294 19.28 -27.37 28.51
C ALA A 294 18.08 -28.05 29.19
N LYS A 295 17.81 -29.31 28.81
CA LYS A 295 16.81 -30.15 29.48
C LYS A 295 17.47 -30.86 30.65
N SER A 296 17.19 -30.43 31.87
CA SER A 296 17.65 -31.15 33.06
C SER A 296 16.73 -32.34 33.31
N GLY A 297 17.29 -33.53 33.52
CA GLY A 297 16.55 -34.80 33.62
C GLY A 297 15.60 -34.95 34.82
N ALA A 298 15.33 -33.88 35.58
CA ALA A 298 14.52 -33.90 36.80
C ALA A 298 13.34 -32.89 36.82
N GLU A 299 13.28 -31.93 35.88
CA GLU A 299 12.20 -30.93 35.83
C GLU A 299 11.46 -30.99 34.49
N THR A 300 10.13 -30.93 34.53
CA THR A 300 9.25 -31.02 33.36
C THR A 300 9.31 -29.79 32.43
N GLY A 301 10.16 -28.81 32.74
CA GLY A 301 10.48 -27.66 31.88
C GLY A 301 11.99 -27.44 31.80
N GLY A 302 12.55 -27.44 30.58
CA GLY A 302 13.98 -27.14 30.39
C GLY A 302 14.35 -25.72 30.84
N SER A 303 15.63 -25.51 31.15
CA SER A 303 16.14 -24.24 31.69
C SER A 303 17.02 -23.49 30.68
N CYS A 304 16.87 -22.16 30.63
CA CYS A 304 17.74 -21.28 29.84
C CYS A 304 18.90 -20.76 30.70
N ARG A 305 20.12 -20.83 30.18
CA ARG A 305 21.35 -20.33 30.80
C ARG A 305 21.99 -19.29 29.88
N HIS A 306 22.53 -18.21 30.46
CA HIS A 306 23.17 -17.13 29.72
C HIS A 306 24.63 -17.01 30.14
N TYR A 307 25.54 -17.07 29.17
CA TYR A 307 26.98 -16.99 29.36
C TYR A 307 27.50 -15.73 28.67
N ASN A 308 28.15 -14.84 29.42
CA ASN A 308 28.75 -13.65 28.82
C ASN A 308 30.08 -14.03 28.16
N ILE A 309 30.28 -13.54 26.94
CA ILE A 309 31.57 -13.62 26.25
C ILE A 309 32.44 -12.52 26.86
N CYS A 310 33.48 -12.95 27.57
CA CYS A 310 34.47 -12.08 28.17
C CYS A 310 35.65 -11.90 27.22
N THR A 311 36.34 -10.77 27.31
CA THR A 311 37.52 -10.46 26.52
C THR A 311 38.71 -10.27 27.46
N THR A 312 39.83 -10.94 27.18
CA THR A 312 41.07 -10.79 27.92
C THR A 312 41.72 -9.44 27.60
N PRO A 313 42.67 -8.95 28.43
CA PRO A 313 43.44 -7.74 28.11
C PRO A 313 44.22 -7.83 26.78
N GLN A 314 44.50 -9.04 26.30
CA GLN A 314 45.17 -9.33 25.03
C GLN A 314 44.21 -9.37 23.83
N GLY A 315 42.92 -9.13 24.03
CA GLY A 315 41.89 -9.10 22.97
C GLY A 315 41.25 -10.44 22.64
N GLN A 316 41.61 -11.52 23.35
CA GLN A 316 41.04 -12.85 23.11
C GLN A 316 39.69 -13.02 23.82
N VAL A 317 38.78 -13.78 23.24
CA VAL A 317 37.43 -14.02 23.76
C VAL A 317 37.30 -15.40 24.42
N TYR A 318 36.52 -15.48 25.51
CA TYR A 318 36.28 -16.72 26.24
C TYR A 318 34.90 -16.77 26.92
N LEU A 319 34.37 -17.99 27.11
CA LEU A 319 33.21 -18.27 27.99
C LEU A 319 33.63 -18.88 29.34
N SER A 320 34.79 -19.54 29.35
CA SER A 320 35.44 -20.12 30.52
C SER A 320 36.91 -19.74 30.47
N GLU A 321 37.47 -19.22 31.56
CA GLU A 321 38.87 -18.71 31.64
C GLU A 321 39.93 -19.75 31.22
N LYS A 322 39.54 -21.02 31.10
CA LYS A 322 40.42 -22.11 30.68
C LYS A 322 40.65 -22.18 29.15
N HIS A 323 39.83 -21.52 28.34
CA HIS A 323 39.91 -21.60 26.87
C HIS A 323 39.68 -20.23 26.23
N ASN A 324 40.75 -19.65 25.66
CA ASN A 324 40.73 -18.34 25.00
C ASN A 324 40.81 -18.53 23.47
N PHE A 325 40.08 -17.71 22.72
CA PHE A 325 40.00 -17.75 21.26
C PHE A 325 40.22 -16.36 20.67
N ASP A 326 40.66 -16.27 19.43
CA ASP A 326 40.93 -14.98 18.80
C ASP A 326 39.65 -14.34 18.23
N THR A 327 38.64 -15.16 17.91
CA THR A 327 37.35 -14.67 17.41
C THR A 327 36.14 -15.38 18.04
N ILE A 328 34.99 -14.70 18.10
CA ILE A 328 33.72 -15.28 18.60
C ILE A 328 33.29 -16.52 17.79
N PRO A 329 33.42 -16.55 16.45
CA PRO A 329 33.10 -17.74 15.67
C PRO A 329 33.93 -18.98 16.06
N GLU A 330 35.22 -18.82 16.35
CA GLU A 330 36.08 -19.92 16.81
C GLU A 330 35.63 -20.44 18.18
N LEU A 331 35.31 -19.53 19.09
CA LEU A 331 34.75 -19.85 20.40
C LEU A 331 33.44 -20.65 20.27
N ILE A 332 32.52 -20.21 19.41
CA ILE A 332 31.26 -20.92 19.17
C ILE A 332 31.52 -22.29 18.56
N ASN A 333 32.40 -22.39 17.55
CA ASN A 333 32.74 -23.66 16.92
C ASN A 333 33.35 -24.66 17.93
N TYR A 334 34.22 -24.20 18.83
CA TYR A 334 34.75 -25.06 19.90
C TYR A 334 33.64 -25.57 20.82
N HIS A 335 32.73 -24.68 21.25
CA HIS A 335 31.66 -25.03 22.17
C HIS A 335 30.51 -25.84 21.54
N GLN A 336 30.45 -25.91 20.20
CA GLN A 336 29.59 -26.86 19.49
C GLN A 336 30.06 -28.31 19.68
N HIS A 337 31.37 -28.51 19.74
CA HIS A 337 31.98 -29.83 19.89
C HIS A 337 32.23 -30.20 21.36
N ASN A 338 32.50 -29.21 22.22
CA ASN A 338 32.90 -29.40 23.61
C ASN A 338 32.07 -28.55 24.57
N ALA A 339 31.47 -29.16 25.61
CA ALA A 339 30.73 -28.38 26.61
C ALA A 339 31.65 -27.49 27.47
N ALA A 340 32.89 -27.95 27.76
CA ALA A 340 33.95 -27.18 28.41
C ALA A 340 33.50 -26.34 29.64
N GLY A 341 32.61 -26.90 30.48
CA GLY A 341 32.08 -26.25 31.69
C GLY A 341 30.68 -25.63 31.56
N MET A 342 30.07 -25.68 30.36
CA MET A 342 28.67 -25.27 30.13
C MET A 342 27.68 -26.40 30.43
N VAL A 343 26.40 -26.05 30.64
CA VAL A 343 25.35 -27.02 30.96
C VAL A 343 25.08 -28.05 29.86
N SER A 344 25.41 -27.71 28.61
CA SER A 344 25.36 -28.58 27.45
C SER A 344 26.28 -28.00 26.37
N ARG A 345 26.67 -28.83 25.39
CA ARG A 345 27.34 -28.32 24.18
C ARG A 345 26.33 -27.57 23.30
N LEU A 346 26.82 -26.68 22.43
CA LEU A 346 25.98 -25.93 21.49
C LEU A 346 25.56 -26.86 20.34
N LYS A 347 24.35 -27.42 20.39
CA LYS A 347 23.87 -28.46 19.44
C LYS A 347 23.04 -27.88 18.31
N HIS A 348 22.08 -27.02 18.63
CA HIS A 348 21.07 -26.57 17.68
C HIS A 348 21.04 -25.05 17.63
N ILE A 349 21.24 -24.49 16.43
CA ILE A 349 21.12 -23.05 16.21
C ILE A 349 19.63 -22.69 16.31
N VAL A 350 19.33 -21.72 17.17
CA VAL A 350 18.01 -21.09 17.28
C VAL A 350 18.15 -19.66 16.80
N SER A 351 17.34 -19.24 15.83
CA SER A 351 17.43 -17.92 15.22
C SER A 351 16.05 -17.30 15.05
N ASN A 352 15.98 -15.98 15.15
CA ASN A 352 14.78 -15.21 14.79
C ASN A 352 14.68 -14.96 13.28
N ARG A 353 15.65 -15.46 12.49
CA ARG A 353 15.52 -15.51 11.03
C ARG A 353 14.48 -16.58 10.69
N ALA A 354 13.21 -16.19 10.76
CA ALA A 354 12.10 -17.02 10.33
C ALA A 354 12.25 -17.39 8.85
N ARG A 355 11.41 -18.36 8.44
CA ARG A 355 11.24 -18.88 7.07
C ARG A 355 11.37 -17.78 6.00
N PRO A 356 11.81 -18.14 4.78
CA PRO A 356 12.04 -17.17 3.71
C PRO A 356 10.87 -16.19 3.63
N PRO A 357 11.13 -14.86 3.69
CA PRO A 357 10.08 -13.89 3.48
C PRO A 357 9.42 -14.16 2.12
N SER A 358 8.10 -13.97 2.05
CA SER A 358 7.37 -14.08 0.79
C SER A 358 8.09 -13.27 -0.29
N THR A 359 8.39 -13.90 -1.43
CA THR A 359 9.03 -13.21 -2.54
C THR A 359 8.14 -12.08 -3.04
N ALA A 360 8.81 -11.17 -3.72
CA ALA A 360 8.28 -10.06 -4.47
C ALA A 360 7.38 -10.46 -5.66
N GLY A 361 6.32 -11.23 -5.45
CA GLY A 361 5.56 -11.88 -6.52
C GLY A 361 6.24 -13.15 -7.04
N LEU A 362 5.83 -13.60 -8.23
CA LEU A 362 6.21 -14.89 -8.84
C LEU A 362 7.49 -14.86 -9.71
N GLY A 363 8.28 -13.79 -9.62
CA GLY A 363 9.34 -13.45 -10.58
C GLY A 363 9.34 -11.96 -10.90
N TYR A 364 10.44 -11.43 -11.42
CA TYR A 364 10.52 -10.01 -11.80
C TYR A 364 9.47 -9.68 -12.88
N GLY A 365 8.63 -8.67 -12.62
CA GLY A 365 7.61 -8.20 -13.59
C GLY A 365 6.39 -9.11 -13.79
N VAL A 366 6.32 -10.26 -13.12
CA VAL A 366 5.19 -11.20 -13.25
C VAL A 366 4.11 -10.88 -12.21
N TRP A 367 2.99 -10.33 -12.69
CA TRP A 367 1.82 -10.00 -11.88
C TRP A 367 0.59 -10.85 -12.21
N GLU A 368 0.58 -11.43 -13.40
CA GLU A 368 -0.54 -12.22 -13.91
C GLU A 368 -0.22 -13.70 -13.75
N ILE A 369 -1.10 -14.43 -13.09
CA ILE A 369 -0.96 -15.86 -12.82
C ILE A 369 -1.83 -16.62 -13.82
N ASP A 370 -1.25 -17.64 -14.48
CA ASP A 370 -2.07 -18.58 -15.23
C ASP A 370 -2.84 -19.48 -14.26
N PRO A 371 -4.19 -19.48 -14.32
CA PRO A 371 -5.02 -20.30 -13.46
C PRO A 371 -4.74 -21.80 -13.51
N HIS A 372 -4.16 -22.33 -14.59
CA HIS A 372 -3.79 -23.75 -14.68
C HIS A 372 -2.75 -24.15 -13.63
N TYR A 373 -1.97 -23.21 -13.13
CA TYR A 373 -1.03 -23.45 -12.04
C TYR A 373 -1.67 -23.39 -10.65
N LEU A 374 -2.97 -23.09 -10.53
CA LEU A 374 -3.68 -23.02 -9.26
C LEU A 374 -4.52 -24.28 -9.05
N THR A 375 -4.24 -24.98 -7.95
CA THR A 375 -5.05 -26.10 -7.46
C THR A 375 -5.93 -25.63 -6.31
N PHE A 376 -7.24 -25.72 -6.47
CA PHE A 376 -8.20 -25.36 -5.41
C PHE A 376 -8.42 -26.56 -4.49
N ILE A 377 -8.25 -26.37 -3.19
CA ILE A 377 -8.28 -27.48 -2.22
C ILE A 377 -9.48 -27.38 -1.28
N LYS A 378 -9.62 -26.27 -0.55
CA LYS A 378 -10.65 -26.12 0.49
C LYS A 378 -11.23 -24.72 0.52
N GLU A 379 -12.52 -24.57 0.74
CA GLU A 379 -13.10 -23.25 1.03
C GLU A 379 -12.71 -22.78 2.44
N LEU A 380 -12.19 -21.56 2.54
CA LEU A 380 -11.82 -20.92 3.80
C LEU A 380 -12.92 -20.01 4.33
N GLY A 381 -13.68 -19.38 3.43
CA GLY A 381 -14.81 -18.57 3.81
C GLY A 381 -15.43 -17.84 2.62
N THR A 382 -16.61 -17.28 2.85
CA THR A 382 -17.35 -16.50 1.86
C THR A 382 -17.64 -15.12 2.44
N GLY A 383 -17.19 -14.08 1.74
CA GLY A 383 -17.34 -12.68 2.12
C GLY A 383 -18.15 -11.85 1.13
N GLN A 384 -18.24 -10.55 1.40
CA GLN A 384 -18.93 -9.59 0.52
C GLN A 384 -18.32 -9.57 -0.90
N PHE A 385 -16.99 -9.62 -0.97
CA PHE A 385 -16.23 -9.54 -2.21
C PHE A 385 -16.13 -10.87 -2.98
N GLY A 386 -16.63 -11.97 -2.42
CA GLY A 386 -16.61 -13.29 -3.06
C GLY A 386 -16.13 -14.41 -2.13
N VAL A 387 -15.71 -15.52 -2.74
CA VAL A 387 -15.33 -16.76 -2.04
C VAL A 387 -13.82 -16.83 -1.91
N VAL A 388 -13.31 -17.20 -0.74
CA VAL A 388 -11.88 -17.41 -0.49
C VAL A 388 -11.63 -18.91 -0.32
N LYS A 389 -10.70 -19.45 -1.11
CA LYS A 389 -10.30 -20.85 -1.05
C LYS A 389 -8.82 -20.98 -0.71
N TYR A 390 -8.48 -21.96 0.11
CA TYR A 390 -7.14 -22.49 0.23
C TYR A 390 -6.83 -23.32 -1.01
N GLY A 391 -5.62 -23.16 -1.52
CA GLY A 391 -5.12 -23.89 -2.66
C GLY A 391 -3.61 -24.02 -2.65
N LYS A 392 -3.11 -24.65 -3.72
CA LYS A 392 -1.68 -24.72 -4.01
C LYS A 392 -1.37 -24.09 -5.35
N TRP A 393 -0.32 -23.29 -5.38
CA TRP A 393 0.27 -22.78 -6.60
C TRP A 393 1.43 -23.69 -7.02
N GLN A 394 1.41 -24.13 -8.29
CA GLN A 394 2.31 -25.14 -8.88
C GLN A 394 2.39 -26.45 -8.07
N GLY A 395 1.33 -26.79 -7.34
CA GLY A 395 1.26 -28.01 -6.51
C GLY A 395 2.15 -28.00 -5.27
N GLN A 396 2.93 -26.95 -5.01
CA GLN A 396 3.87 -26.89 -3.89
C GLN A 396 3.57 -25.78 -2.88
N HIS A 397 3.25 -24.58 -3.36
CA HIS A 397 3.13 -23.39 -2.51
C HIS A 397 1.71 -23.19 -1.99
N ASP A 398 1.54 -23.14 -0.68
CA ASP A 398 0.25 -22.86 -0.05
C ASP A 398 -0.19 -21.41 -0.31
N VAL A 399 -1.39 -21.23 -0.85
CA VAL A 399 -1.93 -19.93 -1.24
C VAL A 399 -3.39 -19.77 -0.81
N ALA A 400 -3.79 -18.54 -0.56
CA ALA A 400 -5.21 -18.16 -0.47
C ALA A 400 -5.64 -17.54 -1.82
N ILE A 401 -6.72 -18.08 -2.39
CA ILE A 401 -7.26 -17.71 -3.68
C ILE A 401 -8.64 -17.09 -3.46
N LYS A 402 -8.74 -15.78 -3.62
CA LYS A 402 -9.98 -15.03 -3.50
C LYS A 402 -10.61 -14.84 -4.88
N MET A 403 -11.78 -15.43 -5.05
CA MET A 403 -12.60 -15.36 -6.26
C MET A 403 -13.51 -14.15 -6.18
N ILE A 404 -13.32 -13.18 -7.06
CA ILE A 404 -14.12 -11.95 -7.12
C ILE A 404 -15.42 -12.22 -7.87
N LYS A 405 -16.55 -11.77 -7.30
CA LYS A 405 -17.87 -11.93 -7.94
C LYS A 405 -17.95 -11.14 -9.25
N GLU A 406 -18.60 -11.70 -10.25
CA GLU A 406 -18.84 -10.98 -11.51
C GLU A 406 -19.72 -9.76 -11.29
N GLY A 407 -19.42 -8.68 -12.01
CA GLY A 407 -20.17 -7.43 -11.92
C GLY A 407 -19.87 -6.59 -10.68
N SER A 408 -19.00 -7.03 -9.75
CA SER A 408 -18.68 -6.23 -8.58
C SER A 408 -17.66 -5.11 -8.82
N MET A 409 -16.92 -5.14 -9.95
CA MET A 409 -15.78 -4.24 -10.21
C MET A 409 -15.48 -4.10 -11.72
N SER A 410 -14.88 -2.98 -12.14
CA SER A 410 -14.32 -2.81 -13.49
C SER A 410 -12.92 -3.46 -13.60
N GLU A 411 -12.65 -4.17 -14.69
CA GLU A 411 -11.40 -4.95 -14.83
C GLU A 411 -10.16 -4.08 -14.95
N ASP A 412 -10.25 -2.98 -15.69
CA ASP A 412 -9.14 -2.05 -15.87
C ASP A 412 -8.75 -1.39 -14.53
N ASP A 413 -9.74 -0.95 -13.74
CA ASP A 413 -9.48 -0.35 -12.44
C ASP A 413 -8.94 -1.38 -11.43
N PHE A 414 -9.38 -2.64 -11.54
CA PHE A 414 -8.82 -3.75 -10.76
C PHE A 414 -7.35 -4.01 -11.10
N ILE A 415 -7.00 -4.07 -12.38
CA ILE A 415 -5.64 -4.35 -12.85
C ILE A 415 -4.68 -3.22 -12.45
N GLU A 416 -5.08 -1.97 -12.63
CA GLU A 416 -4.28 -0.80 -12.22
C GLU A 416 -4.00 -0.85 -10.72
N GLU A 417 -5.00 -1.17 -9.92
CA GLU A 417 -4.84 -1.26 -8.48
C GLU A 417 -4.02 -2.47 -8.05
N ALA A 418 -4.25 -3.64 -8.65
CA ALA A 418 -3.48 -4.83 -8.37
C ALA A 418 -1.98 -4.57 -8.58
N LYS A 419 -1.61 -3.82 -9.64
CA LYS A 419 -0.23 -3.38 -9.87
C LYS A 419 0.31 -2.45 -8.79
N ILE A 420 -0.53 -1.62 -8.17
CA ILE A 420 -0.13 -0.78 -7.01
C ILE A 420 -0.01 -1.65 -5.76
N MET A 421 -1.02 -2.48 -5.47
CA MET A 421 -1.04 -3.39 -4.32
C MET A 421 0.13 -4.37 -4.32
N MET A 422 0.56 -4.84 -5.49
CA MET A 422 1.73 -5.72 -5.62
C MET A 422 3.05 -5.06 -5.21
N LYS A 423 3.12 -3.73 -5.23
CA LYS A 423 4.27 -2.95 -4.75
C LYS A 423 4.24 -2.70 -3.25
N LEU A 424 3.09 -2.91 -2.59
CA LEU A 424 2.95 -2.76 -1.14
C LEU A 424 3.43 -4.03 -0.45
N ARG A 425 4.50 -3.91 0.36
CA ARG A 425 5.14 -5.04 1.05
C ARG A 425 5.62 -4.63 2.42
N HIS A 426 5.18 -5.37 3.41
CA HIS A 426 5.48 -5.15 4.81
C HIS A 426 5.20 -6.44 5.59
N GLU A 427 5.94 -6.70 6.66
CA GLU A 427 5.80 -7.93 7.45
C GLU A 427 4.37 -8.11 8.00
N ASN A 428 3.72 -7.01 8.40
CA ASN A 428 2.34 -7.00 8.88
C ASN A 428 1.29 -6.66 7.81
N LEU A 429 1.59 -6.83 6.52
CA LEU A 429 0.61 -6.81 5.44
C LEU A 429 0.57 -8.18 4.76
N VAL A 430 -0.62 -8.65 4.40
CA VAL A 430 -0.77 -9.88 3.64
C VAL A 430 -0.21 -9.68 2.23
N GLN A 431 0.79 -10.49 1.88
CA GLN A 431 1.48 -10.39 0.61
C GLN A 431 0.59 -10.85 -0.54
N LEU A 432 0.38 -9.94 -1.50
CA LEU A 432 -0.21 -10.25 -2.81
C LEU A 432 0.85 -10.91 -3.70
N TYR A 433 0.57 -12.12 -4.17
CA TYR A 433 1.44 -12.86 -5.09
C TYR A 433 1.14 -12.52 -6.56
N GLY A 434 -0.13 -12.32 -6.88
CA GLY A 434 -0.57 -11.93 -8.21
C GLY A 434 -2.07 -12.06 -8.40
N VAL A 435 -2.52 -11.83 -9.63
CA VAL A 435 -3.94 -11.89 -10.00
C VAL A 435 -4.15 -12.74 -11.26
N CYS A 436 -5.33 -13.33 -11.38
CA CYS A 436 -5.76 -14.01 -12.61
C CYS A 436 -6.85 -13.15 -13.27
N THR A 437 -6.52 -12.52 -14.39
CA THR A 437 -7.44 -11.62 -15.10
C THR A 437 -7.89 -12.14 -16.46
N LYS A 438 -7.19 -13.13 -17.03
CA LYS A 438 -7.52 -13.71 -18.36
C LYS A 438 -8.79 -14.55 -18.39
N GLN A 439 -9.25 -15.04 -17.24
CA GLN A 439 -10.46 -15.83 -17.13
C GLN A 439 -11.38 -15.29 -16.05
N ARG A 440 -12.69 -15.52 -16.20
CA ARG A 440 -13.67 -15.26 -15.15
C ARG A 440 -13.95 -16.52 -14.33
N PRO A 441 -14.24 -16.38 -13.02
CA PRO A 441 -14.14 -15.14 -12.24
C PRO A 441 -12.68 -14.72 -12.01
N ILE A 442 -12.44 -13.42 -11.75
CA ILE A 442 -11.11 -12.87 -11.45
C ILE A 442 -10.61 -13.46 -10.13
N TYR A 443 -9.32 -13.82 -10.07
CA TYR A 443 -8.69 -14.31 -8.84
C TYR A 443 -7.65 -13.34 -8.31
N ILE A 444 -7.61 -13.20 -6.98
CA ILE A 444 -6.53 -12.60 -6.22
C ILE A 444 -5.83 -13.74 -5.47
N VAL A 445 -4.52 -13.86 -5.63
CA VAL A 445 -3.72 -14.91 -4.99
C VAL A 445 -2.77 -14.26 -3.98
N THR A 446 -2.89 -14.66 -2.71
CA THR A 446 -2.07 -14.14 -1.61
C THR A 446 -1.41 -15.28 -0.83
N GLU A 447 -0.50 -14.91 0.08
CA GLU A 447 -0.02 -15.85 1.10
C GLU A 447 -1.19 -16.44 1.91
N PHE A 448 -1.04 -17.71 2.31
CA PHE A 448 -2.00 -18.41 3.14
C PHE A 448 -1.65 -18.26 4.63
N LEU A 449 -2.61 -17.77 5.44
CA LEU A 449 -2.47 -17.61 6.88
C LEU A 449 -3.34 -18.64 7.61
N ALA A 450 -2.68 -19.61 8.26
CA ALA A 450 -3.31 -20.83 8.78
C ALA A 450 -4.31 -20.60 9.91
N ASN A 451 -4.15 -19.53 10.69
CA ASN A 451 -5.00 -19.24 11.85
C ASN A 451 -6.22 -18.35 11.52
N GLY A 452 -6.46 -18.08 10.23
CA GLY A 452 -7.66 -17.37 9.78
C GLY A 452 -7.69 -15.90 10.22
N CYS A 453 -8.89 -15.31 10.29
CA CYS A 453 -9.02 -13.90 10.66
C CYS A 453 -8.95 -13.67 12.17
N LEU A 454 -8.41 -12.52 12.57
CA LEU A 454 -8.21 -12.12 13.96
C LEU A 454 -9.53 -12.13 14.75
N LEU A 455 -10.65 -11.78 14.11
CA LEU A 455 -11.97 -11.83 14.74
C LEU A 455 -12.33 -13.25 15.21
N THR A 456 -12.15 -14.25 14.36
CA THR A 456 -12.41 -15.66 14.68
C THR A 456 -11.35 -16.19 15.64
N TYR A 457 -10.09 -15.82 15.43
CA TYR A 457 -8.97 -16.19 16.29
C TYR A 457 -9.18 -15.80 17.76
N LEU A 458 -9.73 -14.60 17.99
CA LEU A 458 -10.05 -14.10 19.34
C LEU A 458 -11.35 -14.68 19.91
N LYS A 459 -12.33 -15.04 19.06
CA LYS A 459 -13.66 -15.53 19.50
C LYS A 459 -13.73 -17.02 19.76
N GLU A 460 -13.09 -17.82 18.90
CA GLU A 460 -13.24 -19.27 18.89
C GLU A 460 -12.13 -19.99 19.69
N GLY A 461 -11.29 -19.23 20.40
CA GLY A 461 -10.44 -19.78 21.46
C GLY A 461 -9.20 -20.54 21.00
N LEU A 462 -8.65 -20.23 19.82
CA LEU A 462 -7.32 -20.73 19.40
C LEU A 462 -6.21 -20.26 20.35
N ILE A 463 -6.41 -19.14 21.04
CA ILE A 463 -5.75 -18.79 22.31
C ILE A 463 -6.86 -18.68 23.36
N GLN A 464 -6.90 -19.60 24.34
CA GLN A 464 -7.75 -19.40 25.52
C GLN A 464 -7.20 -18.23 26.32
N HIS A 465 -7.96 -17.13 26.39
CA HIS A 465 -7.63 -15.93 27.18
C HIS A 465 -6.26 -15.32 26.84
N PRO A 466 -6.10 -14.65 25.69
CA PRO A 466 -4.86 -13.95 25.37
C PRO A 466 -4.50 -12.94 26.48
N THR A 467 -3.23 -12.89 26.85
CA THR A 467 -2.74 -11.94 27.85
C THR A 467 -2.83 -10.51 27.31
N ALA A 468 -2.79 -9.52 28.21
CA ALA A 468 -2.74 -8.11 27.80
C ALA A 468 -1.53 -7.83 26.89
N ASP A 469 -0.39 -8.48 27.16
CA ASP A 469 0.83 -8.34 26.36
C ASP A 469 0.64 -8.91 24.95
N GLN A 470 0.02 -10.08 24.81
CA GLN A 470 -0.27 -10.68 23.49
C GLN A 470 -1.24 -9.81 22.69
N LEU A 471 -2.27 -9.25 23.33
CA LEU A 471 -3.18 -8.31 22.68
C LEU A 471 -2.48 -7.03 22.24
N LEU A 472 -1.53 -6.53 23.05
CA LEU A 472 -0.73 -5.37 22.71
C LEU A 472 0.20 -5.65 21.52
N GLU A 473 0.82 -6.84 21.46
CA GLU A 473 1.60 -7.28 20.30
C GLU A 473 0.76 -7.34 19.02
N MET A 474 -0.45 -7.91 19.09
CA MET A 474 -1.39 -7.91 17.95
C MET A 474 -1.77 -6.49 17.50
N CYS A 475 -1.96 -5.56 18.45
CA CYS A 475 -2.22 -4.14 18.14
C CYS A 475 -1.02 -3.48 17.45
N LYS A 476 0.18 -3.79 17.94
CA LYS A 476 1.44 -3.27 17.42
C LYS A 476 1.61 -3.72 15.97
N ASP A 477 1.46 -5.01 15.69
CA ASP A 477 1.54 -5.59 14.34
C ASP A 477 0.62 -4.85 13.36
N VAL A 478 -0.66 -4.70 13.71
CA VAL A 478 -1.63 -3.97 12.87
C VAL A 478 -1.22 -2.52 12.67
N SER A 479 -0.72 -1.86 13.71
CA SER A 479 -0.30 -0.46 13.66
C SER A 479 0.92 -0.28 12.75
N GLU A 480 1.88 -1.19 12.78
CA GLU A 480 3.06 -1.18 11.90
C GLU A 480 2.65 -1.36 10.43
N GLY A 481 1.73 -2.28 10.14
CA GLY A 481 1.16 -2.44 8.78
C GLY A 481 0.43 -1.18 8.29
N MET A 482 -0.34 -0.53 9.15
CA MET A 482 -1.07 0.70 8.80
C MET A 482 -0.15 1.92 8.64
N ALA A 483 0.89 2.03 9.47
CA ALA A 483 1.92 3.07 9.34
C ALA A 483 2.70 2.92 8.02
N TYR A 484 2.95 1.68 7.59
CA TYR A 484 3.52 1.44 6.26
C TYR A 484 2.59 1.93 5.15
N LEU A 485 1.29 1.58 5.18
CA LEU A 485 0.32 2.07 4.19
C LEU A 485 0.26 3.60 4.16
N GLU A 486 0.31 4.26 5.32
CA GLU A 486 0.40 5.72 5.44
C GLU A 486 1.61 6.29 4.70
N SER A 487 2.78 5.71 4.92
CA SER A 487 4.03 6.14 4.27
C SER A 487 3.97 6.03 2.74
N LYS A 488 3.12 5.12 2.22
CA LYS A 488 2.86 4.94 0.79
C LYS A 488 1.66 5.72 0.28
N GLN A 489 1.08 6.60 1.11
CA GLN A 489 -0.12 7.38 0.81
C GLN A 489 -1.30 6.49 0.39
N TYR A 490 -1.38 5.31 1.00
CA TYR A 490 -2.37 4.29 0.69
C TYR A 490 -3.38 4.16 1.83
N ILE A 491 -4.67 4.14 1.50
CA ILE A 491 -5.75 4.11 2.50
C ILE A 491 -6.47 2.77 2.39
N HIS A 492 -6.55 2.03 3.50
CA HIS A 492 -7.22 0.73 3.57
C HIS A 492 -8.74 0.81 3.38
N ARG A 493 -9.40 1.79 4.04
CA ARG A 493 -10.86 2.08 3.98
C ARG A 493 -11.82 1.04 4.57
N ASP A 494 -11.34 -0.12 5.00
CA ASP A 494 -12.17 -1.15 5.67
C ASP A 494 -11.35 -1.90 6.74
N LEU A 495 -10.59 -1.15 7.55
CA LEU A 495 -9.80 -1.77 8.62
C LEU A 495 -10.72 -2.28 9.74
N ALA A 496 -10.67 -3.57 10.00
CA ALA A 496 -11.40 -4.23 11.08
C ALA A 496 -10.77 -5.59 11.39
N ALA A 497 -11.03 -6.16 12.57
CA ALA A 497 -10.48 -7.47 12.97
C ALA A 497 -10.82 -8.64 12.00
N ARG A 498 -11.89 -8.51 11.20
CA ARG A 498 -12.23 -9.47 10.13
C ARG A 498 -11.27 -9.41 8.93
N ASN A 499 -10.63 -8.26 8.73
CA ASN A 499 -9.67 -7.96 7.66
C ASN A 499 -8.23 -7.92 8.20
N CYS A 500 -8.01 -8.52 9.38
CA CYS A 500 -6.69 -8.89 9.86
C CYS A 500 -6.63 -10.41 9.90
N LEU A 501 -5.54 -10.99 9.41
CA LEU A 501 -5.29 -12.43 9.41
C LEU A 501 -4.15 -12.76 10.37
N VAL A 502 -4.15 -13.98 10.92
CA VAL A 502 -3.14 -14.44 11.88
C VAL A 502 -2.34 -15.58 11.25
N ASP A 503 -1.02 -15.46 11.25
CA ASP A 503 -0.14 -16.49 10.73
C ASP A 503 0.06 -17.64 11.75
N ALA A 504 0.85 -18.65 11.39
CA ALA A 504 1.09 -19.81 12.25
C ALA A 504 1.85 -19.49 13.55
N ASN A 505 2.56 -18.36 13.62
CA ASN A 505 3.34 -17.93 14.78
C ASN A 505 2.54 -16.99 15.69
N GLY A 506 1.34 -16.58 15.28
CA GLY A 506 0.51 -15.62 16.02
C GLY A 506 0.70 -14.16 15.59
N THR A 507 1.53 -13.90 14.57
CA THR A 507 1.73 -12.56 14.02
C THR A 507 0.50 -12.13 13.22
N VAL A 508 0.09 -10.87 13.39
CA VAL A 508 -1.07 -10.30 12.71
C VAL A 508 -0.66 -9.57 11.44
N LYS A 509 -1.38 -9.84 10.35
CA LYS A 509 -1.21 -9.17 9.06
C LYS A 509 -2.52 -8.57 8.57
N VAL A 510 -2.46 -7.34 8.09
CA VAL A 510 -3.63 -6.63 7.54
C VAL A 510 -3.87 -7.08 6.08
N THR A 511 -5.12 -7.34 5.73
CA THR A 511 -5.54 -7.82 4.40
C THR A 511 -6.66 -6.96 3.81
N ASP A 512 -7.05 -7.21 2.56
CA ASP A 512 -8.18 -6.55 1.89
C ASP A 512 -8.05 -5.01 1.78
N PHE A 513 -6.85 -4.46 1.96
CA PHE A 513 -6.56 -3.06 1.69
C PHE A 513 -6.76 -2.76 0.19
N GLY A 514 -7.49 -1.69 -0.13
CA GLY A 514 -7.78 -1.29 -1.51
C GLY A 514 -9.09 -1.81 -2.08
N LEU A 515 -9.57 -2.99 -1.65
CA LEU A 515 -10.70 -3.68 -2.27
C LEU A 515 -12.06 -2.96 -2.12
N SER A 516 -12.21 -2.13 -1.09
CA SER A 516 -13.44 -1.35 -0.83
C SER A 516 -13.60 -0.12 -1.74
N ARG A 517 -12.58 0.27 -2.53
CA ARG A 517 -12.73 1.34 -3.55
C ARG A 517 -13.67 0.93 -4.69
N TYR A 518 -13.99 -0.35 -4.82
CA TYR A 518 -14.49 -0.94 -6.05
C TYR A 518 -15.92 -1.47 -6.00
N VAL A 519 -16.58 -1.48 -4.84
CA VAL A 519 -18.01 -1.83 -4.79
C VAL A 519 -18.75 -0.78 -5.63
N LEU A 520 -19.39 -1.22 -6.73
CA LEU A 520 -20.16 -0.33 -7.60
C LEU A 520 -21.08 0.57 -6.76
N ASP A 521 -20.99 1.87 -7.02
CA ASP A 521 -21.53 2.97 -6.21
C ASP A 521 -23.01 2.80 -5.82
N ASP A 522 -23.82 2.03 -6.57
CA ASP A 522 -25.25 1.87 -6.29
C ASP A 522 -25.57 1.08 -5.01
N GLU A 523 -24.72 0.12 -4.60
CA GLU A 523 -24.91 -0.59 -3.31
C GLU A 523 -24.18 0.09 -2.14
N TYR A 524 -23.15 0.89 -2.39
CA TYR A 524 -22.32 1.49 -1.34
C TYR A 524 -22.71 2.94 -1.00
N THR A 525 -23.43 3.66 -1.89
CA THR A 525 -23.75 5.09 -1.65
C THR A 525 -25.22 5.45 -1.43
N SER A 526 -26.23 4.65 -1.77
CA SER A 526 -27.61 5.00 -1.41
C SER A 526 -28.62 3.88 -1.66
N SER A 527 -28.95 3.14 -0.61
CA SER A 527 -30.33 2.72 -0.38
C SER A 527 -30.47 2.39 1.11
N VAL A 528 -31.59 2.80 1.70
CA VAL A 528 -31.96 2.47 3.09
C VAL A 528 -31.88 0.95 3.26
N GLY A 529 -30.78 0.46 3.85
CA GLY A 529 -30.47 -0.97 3.99
C GLY A 529 -29.08 -1.43 3.56
N SER A 530 -28.20 -0.57 3.02
CA SER A 530 -26.86 -1.02 2.58
C SER A 530 -25.86 -1.31 3.70
N LYS A 531 -25.07 -2.37 3.49
CA LYS A 531 -24.07 -2.98 4.41
C LYS A 531 -22.77 -2.18 4.55
N PHE A 532 -22.83 -0.86 4.62
CA PHE A 532 -21.67 -0.02 4.93
C PHE A 532 -21.19 -0.31 6.37
N PRO A 533 -19.87 -0.39 6.67
CA PRO A 533 -19.38 -0.62 8.03
C PRO A 533 -19.50 0.66 8.87
N VAL A 534 -20.74 1.13 9.08
CA VAL A 534 -21.08 2.36 9.80
C VAL A 534 -20.38 2.41 11.16
N ARG A 535 -20.25 1.26 11.83
CA ARG A 535 -19.65 1.13 13.17
C ARG A 535 -18.13 1.34 13.21
N TRP A 536 -17.46 1.29 12.06
CA TRP A 536 -16.01 1.46 11.92
C TRP A 536 -15.66 2.72 11.11
N SER A 537 -16.65 3.55 10.81
CA SER A 537 -16.48 4.75 9.99
C SER A 537 -16.55 6.01 10.86
N PRO A 538 -15.61 6.96 10.73
CA PRO A 538 -15.63 8.21 11.48
C PRO A 538 -16.79 9.13 11.04
N PRO A 539 -17.34 9.94 11.95
CA PRO A 539 -18.55 10.74 11.72
C PRO A 539 -18.38 11.85 10.65
N GLU A 540 -17.15 12.32 10.38
CA GLU A 540 -16.84 13.41 9.45
C GLU A 540 -16.56 12.97 7.99
N GLY A 541 -16.68 11.69 7.65
CA GLY A 541 -16.29 11.19 6.32
C GLY A 541 -14.77 11.26 6.07
N PRO A 542 -14.25 10.82 4.91
CA PRO A 542 -12.83 10.50 4.75
C PRO A 542 -11.93 11.74 4.62
N SER A 543 -11.09 12.02 5.62
CA SER A 543 -10.03 13.05 5.59
C SER A 543 -8.69 12.51 6.14
N LEU A 544 -7.58 13.19 5.81
CA LEU A 544 -6.18 12.80 6.09
C LEU A 544 -5.83 12.61 7.58
N GLN A 545 -6.71 12.94 8.53
CA GLN A 545 -6.50 12.73 9.97
C GLN A 545 -6.76 11.27 10.44
N GLN A 546 -7.09 10.35 9.53
CA GLN A 546 -7.72 9.06 9.86
C GLN A 546 -6.82 7.89 10.24
N ILE A 547 -5.53 7.88 9.94
CA ILE A 547 -4.71 6.69 10.20
C ILE A 547 -4.51 6.48 11.71
N GLN A 548 -4.32 7.58 12.45
CA GLN A 548 -4.31 7.56 13.92
C GLN A 548 -5.65 7.16 14.55
N GLN A 549 -6.77 7.35 13.85
CA GLN A 549 -8.12 7.01 14.34
C GLN A 549 -8.57 5.59 13.94
N GLN A 550 -8.08 5.05 12.81
CA GLN A 550 -8.32 3.67 12.39
C GLN A 550 -7.73 2.66 13.39
N VAL A 551 -6.58 2.99 14.00
CA VAL A 551 -6.00 2.22 15.11
C VAL A 551 -6.91 2.26 16.36
N ARG A 552 -7.54 3.41 16.65
CA ARG A 552 -8.47 3.55 17.80
C ARG A 552 -9.76 2.74 17.63
N HIS A 553 -10.23 2.52 16.40
CA HIS A 553 -11.52 1.86 16.10
C HIS A 553 -11.46 0.36 15.79
N LEU A 554 -10.32 -0.32 16.02
CA LEU A 554 -10.20 -1.79 15.86
C LEU A 554 -11.13 -2.62 16.77
N GLY A 555 -12.01 -2.00 17.56
CA GLY A 555 -12.85 -2.68 18.54
C GLY A 555 -12.08 -3.18 19.75
N LEU A 556 -10.82 -2.75 19.91
CA LEU A 556 -9.94 -3.14 21.01
C LEU A 556 -9.92 -2.11 22.16
N TRP A 557 -10.30 -0.85 21.88
CA TRP A 557 -10.31 0.24 22.85
C TRP A 557 -11.71 0.84 22.96
N GLY A 558 -12.64 0.09 23.54
CA GLY A 558 -13.88 0.67 24.07
C GLY A 558 -13.58 1.30 25.42
N THR A 559 -13.22 2.58 25.44
CA THR A 559 -13.20 3.36 26.68
C THR A 559 -14.63 3.82 27.00
N ASP A 560 -15.28 3.16 27.94
CA ASP A 560 -16.15 3.82 28.91
C ASP A 560 -16.19 2.98 30.19
N VAL A 561 -16.19 3.69 31.32
CA VAL A 561 -16.04 3.26 32.71
C VAL A 561 -16.59 1.86 33.01
N GLY A 562 -15.69 0.91 33.31
CA GLY A 562 -16.02 -0.37 33.95
C GLY A 562 -16.33 -1.54 33.01
N GLY A 563 -15.28 -2.17 32.45
CA GLY A 563 -15.36 -3.52 31.86
C GLY A 563 -15.00 -3.57 30.38
N VAL A 564 -13.88 -4.21 30.05
CA VAL A 564 -13.46 -4.42 28.65
C VAL A 564 -14.10 -5.71 28.14
N HIS A 565 -15.06 -5.59 27.22
CA HIS A 565 -15.70 -6.73 26.55
C HIS A 565 -15.23 -6.84 25.09
N PHE A 566 -14.51 -7.90 24.75
CA PHE A 566 -14.03 -8.15 23.39
C PHE A 566 -15.00 -9.07 22.62
N GLY A 567 -15.30 -8.71 21.37
CA GLY A 567 -16.02 -9.58 20.41
C GLY A 567 -17.55 -9.45 20.35
N GLN A 568 -18.18 -8.56 21.11
CA GLN A 568 -19.63 -8.35 21.01
C GLN A 568 -20.03 -7.28 19.99
N THR A 569 -21.19 -7.51 19.37
CA THR A 569 -21.87 -6.59 18.47
C THR A 569 -22.25 -5.32 19.23
N SER A 570 -21.55 -4.20 19.02
CA SER A 570 -21.75 -2.88 19.70
C SER A 570 -23.08 -2.15 19.38
N ILE A 571 -24.22 -2.85 19.44
CA ILE A 571 -25.57 -2.27 19.53
C ILE A 571 -26.38 -3.18 20.47
N ARG A 572 -26.14 -3.07 21.78
CA ARG A 572 -27.14 -3.50 22.79
C ARG A 572 -27.56 -2.36 23.72
N THR A 573 -26.84 -1.25 23.72
CA THR A 573 -27.10 -0.11 24.60
C THR A 573 -28.08 0.92 24.03
N LEU A 574 -28.35 0.92 22.71
CA LEU A 574 -29.25 1.90 22.08
C LEU A 574 -30.70 1.42 21.91
N GLU A 575 -30.97 0.10 21.91
CA GLU A 575 -32.34 -0.42 21.77
C GLU A 575 -33.11 -0.49 23.09
N GLN A 576 -32.43 -0.48 24.26
CA GLN A 576 -33.10 -0.45 25.56
C GLN A 576 -33.66 0.93 25.94
N HIS A 577 -33.20 2.01 25.31
CA HIS A 577 -33.67 3.38 25.62
C HIS A 577 -34.83 3.88 24.75
N ARG A 578 -35.35 3.05 23.83
CA ARG A 578 -36.51 3.43 23.00
C ARG A 578 -37.89 3.03 23.57
N ASN A 579 -37.94 2.32 24.70
CA ASN A 579 -39.18 1.74 25.23
C ASN A 579 -39.64 2.22 26.61
N CYS A 580 -39.18 3.39 27.09
CA CYS A 580 -39.76 4.02 28.27
C CYS A 580 -40.25 5.42 27.92
N GLY A 581 -41.58 5.59 27.89
CA GLY A 581 -42.26 6.88 27.65
C GLY A 581 -42.05 7.90 28.79
N PRO A 582 -42.56 9.13 28.63
CA PRO A 582 -42.29 10.24 29.54
C PRO A 582 -43.20 10.17 30.77
N GLY A 583 -42.61 10.04 31.96
CA GLY A 583 -43.31 9.98 33.23
C GLY A 583 -42.56 10.73 34.33
N PHE A 584 -42.90 12.01 34.46
CA PHE A 584 -43.01 12.84 35.67
C PHE A 584 -42.24 12.50 36.99
N THR A 585 -41.63 13.58 37.52
CA THR A 585 -41.57 14.08 38.92
C THR A 585 -40.40 13.79 39.88
N ARG A 586 -39.95 14.92 40.46
CA ARG A 586 -39.16 15.21 41.69
C ARG A 586 -39.27 14.20 42.84
N LEU A 587 -38.17 14.07 43.59
CA LEU A 587 -38.04 14.10 45.08
C LEU A 587 -36.52 14.04 45.41
N SER A 588 -35.85 15.15 45.73
CA SER A 588 -35.53 15.71 47.06
C SER A 588 -35.00 14.71 48.13
N SER A 589 -33.71 14.91 48.47
CA SER A 589 -33.06 14.90 49.81
C SER A 589 -33.17 13.68 50.73
N LEU A 590 -32.00 13.14 51.18
CA LEU A 590 -31.55 12.85 52.57
C LEU A 590 -30.28 11.93 52.57
N PRO A 591 -29.52 11.76 53.69
CA PRO A 591 -28.23 12.42 54.01
C PRO A 591 -27.02 11.43 54.09
N PRO A 592 -25.77 11.85 54.44
CA PRO A 592 -24.58 11.01 54.30
C PRO A 592 -24.34 10.06 55.51
N PRO A 593 -23.45 9.04 55.36
CA PRO A 593 -23.42 7.89 56.24
C PRO A 593 -22.56 8.12 57.49
N THR A 594 -23.04 7.65 58.64
CA THR A 594 -22.21 7.36 59.83
C THR A 594 -21.92 5.86 59.84
N GLY A 595 -20.64 5.52 59.98
CA GLY A 595 -20.14 4.16 59.82
C GLY A 595 -20.32 3.24 61.03
N GLN A 596 -20.05 1.96 60.76
CA GLN A 596 -19.01 1.16 61.40
C GLN A 596 -18.53 0.11 60.40
#